data_AF-A0A0M6WEV8-F1
#
_entry.id   AF-A0A0M6WEV8-F1
#
_cell.length_a   1.000
_cell.length_b   1.000
_cell.length_c   1.000
_cell.angle_alpha   90.00
_cell.angle_beta   90.00
_cell.angle_gamma   90.00
#
_symmetry.space_group_name_H-M   'P 1'
#
loop_
_entity.id
_entity.type
_entity.pdbx_description
1 polymer ?
#
loop_
_entity_poly.entity_id
_entity_poly.type
_entity_poly.pdbx_seq_one_letter_code
_entity_poly.pdbx_strand_id
1 'polypeptide(L)'
;MAVDDDLIRKNPFEFQLCTVVVNDSVTREAITRKQEKKFLEFIKNDEHYKRYYDGMFILFKTGLRISEFCGLTLSDIDFEEKLISVDHQLQRTRDMQYIIEDTKTTSGTRTIPMTEEVYECFKRIIENRKKPKKEPAIDGYKGFLFLDKKDMPEVALHWEKHFEWALAKHNRIYKEQLPKITPHVCRHTYCSNMAKSGMNPKTLQYLMGHADIGVTLNTYTHLGAEDAREELGKFAKMA
;
A
#
# COMPACT_ATOMS: atom_id res chain seq x y z
N MET A 1 -6.95 -29.57 -20.98
CA MET A 1 -5.64 -28.97 -21.35
C MET A 1 -5.00 -29.89 -22.37
N ALA A 2 -4.03 -29.44 -23.18
CA ALA A 2 -3.46 -30.28 -24.25
C ALA A 2 -2.92 -31.66 -23.82
N VAL A 3 -2.54 -31.83 -22.55
CA VAL A 3 -2.20 -33.15 -21.97
C VAL A 3 -3.45 -33.96 -21.66
N ASP A 4 -4.46 -33.36 -21.01
CA ASP A 4 -5.74 -34.02 -20.69
C ASP A 4 -6.58 -34.35 -21.93
N ASP A 5 -6.39 -33.58 -22.99
CA ASP A 5 -7.02 -33.76 -24.30
C ASP A 5 -6.18 -34.71 -25.20
N ASP A 6 -5.15 -35.35 -24.64
CA ASP A 6 -4.23 -36.31 -25.28
C ASP A 6 -3.49 -35.79 -26.53
N LEU A 7 -3.49 -34.47 -26.77
CA LEU A 7 -2.77 -33.83 -27.89
C LEU A 7 -1.24 -33.91 -27.69
N ILE A 8 -0.77 -33.99 -26.45
CA ILE A 8 0.64 -34.19 -26.09
C ILE A 8 0.77 -35.14 -24.90
N ARG A 9 1.83 -35.96 -24.89
CA ARG A 9 2.04 -37.01 -23.87
C ARG A 9 2.47 -36.50 -22.49
N LYS A 10 3.08 -35.31 -22.41
CA LYS A 10 3.57 -34.72 -21.16
C LYS A 10 3.71 -33.21 -21.28
N ASN A 11 3.63 -32.52 -20.15
CA ASN A 11 3.91 -31.10 -20.10
C ASN A 11 5.43 -30.86 -20.07
N PRO A 12 6.05 -30.22 -21.10
CA PRO A 12 7.48 -29.95 -21.10
C PRO A 12 7.92 -28.94 -20.02
N PHE A 13 6.98 -28.25 -19.38
CA PHE A 13 7.20 -27.32 -18.25
C PHE A 13 6.94 -27.95 -16.88
N GLU A 14 6.86 -29.28 -16.79
CA GLU A 14 6.73 -30.00 -15.52
C GLU A 14 8.07 -30.09 -14.78
N PHE A 15 8.67 -28.94 -14.48
CA PHE A 15 9.88 -28.81 -13.68
C PHE A 15 9.81 -27.57 -12.79
N GLN A 16 10.57 -27.56 -11.69
CA GLN A 16 10.65 -26.40 -10.81
C GLN A 16 11.62 -25.37 -11.38
N LEU A 17 11.17 -24.13 -11.60
CA LEU A 17 12.01 -23.10 -12.22
C LEU A 17 13.30 -22.81 -11.43
N CYS A 18 13.24 -22.90 -10.09
CA CYS A 18 14.38 -22.71 -9.19
C CYS A 18 15.50 -23.75 -9.36
N THR A 19 15.23 -24.90 -9.99
CA THR A 19 16.26 -25.91 -10.29
C THR A 19 16.99 -25.61 -11.59
N VAL A 20 16.50 -24.67 -12.39
CA VAL A 20 17.03 -24.35 -13.73
C VAL A 20 17.55 -22.91 -13.79
N VAL A 21 16.93 -21.99 -13.05
CA VAL A 21 17.27 -20.57 -13.03
C VAL A 21 17.55 -20.13 -11.59
N VAL A 22 18.68 -19.46 -11.38
CA VAL A 22 19.00 -18.82 -10.11
C VAL A 22 18.02 -17.67 -9.90
N ASN A 23 17.33 -17.68 -8.77
CA ASN A 23 16.46 -16.57 -8.39
C ASN A 23 17.31 -15.37 -7.96
N ASP A 24 17.44 -14.37 -8.83
CA ASP A 24 18.13 -13.10 -8.58
C ASP A 24 17.18 -11.98 -8.11
N SER A 25 15.92 -12.32 -7.79
CA SER A 25 14.94 -11.35 -7.33
C SER A 25 15.41 -10.68 -6.04
N VAL A 26 15.59 -9.35 -6.08
CA VAL A 26 15.91 -8.58 -4.88
C VAL A 26 14.66 -8.51 -4.01
N THR A 27 14.73 -9.07 -2.80
CA THR A 27 13.67 -8.92 -1.80
C THR A 27 13.50 -7.44 -1.47
N ARG A 28 12.29 -6.89 -1.68
CA ARG A 28 11.99 -5.50 -1.34
C ARG A 28 11.99 -5.35 0.18
N GLU A 29 13.06 -4.80 0.73
CA GLU A 29 13.17 -4.60 2.18
C GLU A 29 12.26 -3.45 2.65
N ALA A 30 11.64 -3.64 3.81
CA ALA A 30 10.96 -2.56 4.52
C ALA A 30 12.00 -1.52 5.00
N ILE A 31 11.71 -0.24 4.81
CA ILE A 31 12.55 0.83 5.37
C ILE A 31 12.41 0.90 6.89
N THR A 32 13.45 1.38 7.55
CA THR A 32 13.45 1.58 9.02
C THR A 32 12.54 2.74 9.43
N ARG A 33 12.05 2.73 10.68
CA ARG A 33 11.26 3.84 11.26
C ARG A 33 12.00 5.19 11.19
N LYS A 34 13.34 5.17 11.32
CA LYS A 34 14.19 6.36 11.21
C LYS A 34 14.18 6.92 9.78
N GLN A 35 14.30 6.06 8.77
CA GLN A 35 14.24 6.46 7.36
C GLN A 35 12.86 6.98 6.96
N GLU A 36 11.78 6.30 7.41
CA GLU A 36 10.40 6.74 7.21
C GLU A 36 10.17 8.16 7.78
N LYS A 37 10.58 8.36 9.05
CA LYS A 37 10.46 9.67 9.72
C LYS A 37 11.19 10.76 8.95
N LYS A 38 12.45 10.51 8.55
CA LYS A 38 13.24 11.48 7.77
C LYS A 38 12.61 11.83 6.44
N PHE A 39 12.10 10.83 5.72
CA PHE A 39 11.42 11.06 4.45
C PHE A 39 10.19 11.93 4.66
N LEU A 40 9.30 11.55 5.59
CA LEU A 40 8.07 12.31 5.86
C LEU A 40 8.35 13.73 6.39
N GLU A 41 9.36 13.92 7.23
CA GLU A 41 9.80 15.24 7.69
C GLU A 41 10.30 16.11 6.52
N PHE A 42 11.06 15.52 5.59
CA PHE A 42 11.47 16.23 4.39
C PHE A 42 10.27 16.64 3.54
N ILE A 43 9.34 15.71 3.25
CA ILE A 43 8.14 16.02 2.46
C ILE A 43 7.35 17.15 3.12
N LYS A 44 7.13 17.08 4.43
CA LYS A 44 6.34 18.07 5.19
C LYS A 44 6.91 19.49 5.09
N ASN A 45 8.23 19.62 5.09
CA ASN A 45 8.91 20.91 5.14
C ASN A 45 9.31 21.44 3.75
N ASP A 46 9.24 20.63 2.70
CA ASP A 46 9.58 21.04 1.33
C ASP A 46 8.48 21.89 0.69
N GLU A 47 8.84 23.03 0.13
CA GLU A 47 7.87 23.96 -0.50
C GLU A 47 7.02 23.32 -1.62
N HIS A 48 7.63 22.43 -2.41
CA HIS A 48 6.95 21.78 -3.53
C HIS A 48 6.22 20.52 -3.08
N TYR A 49 6.91 19.65 -2.31
CA TYR A 49 6.40 18.32 -2.00
C TYR A 49 5.46 18.24 -0.79
N LYS A 50 5.37 19.29 0.06
CA LYS A 50 4.44 19.32 1.20
C LYS A 50 2.98 19.01 0.84
N ARG A 51 2.56 19.31 -0.39
CA ARG A 51 1.22 19.00 -0.90
C ARG A 51 0.90 17.49 -0.96
N TYR A 52 1.93 16.64 -1.00
CA TYR A 52 1.79 15.18 -1.04
C TYR A 52 1.99 14.54 0.33
N TYR A 53 2.30 15.32 1.37
CA TYR A 53 2.60 14.82 2.72
C TYR A 53 1.48 13.92 3.24
N ASP A 54 0.24 14.42 3.23
CA ASP A 54 -0.91 13.70 3.79
C ASP A 54 -1.15 12.37 3.07
N GLY A 55 -1.06 12.36 1.72
CA GLY A 55 -1.22 11.13 0.94
C GLY A 55 -0.09 10.12 1.16
N MET A 56 1.17 10.59 1.21
CA MET A 56 2.31 9.70 1.51
C MET A 56 2.24 9.16 2.95
N PHE A 57 1.82 9.98 3.92
CA PHE A 57 1.63 9.55 5.30
C PHE A 57 0.57 8.44 5.39
N ILE A 58 -0.59 8.63 4.75
CA ILE A 58 -1.66 7.61 4.69
C ILE A 58 -1.12 6.28 4.14
N LEU A 59 -0.35 6.30 3.04
CA LEU A 59 0.24 5.08 2.47
C LEU A 59 1.17 4.34 3.45
N PHE A 60 1.92 5.05 4.29
CA PHE A 60 2.75 4.45 5.35
C PHE A 60 1.95 3.92 6.54
N LYS A 61 0.75 4.47 6.80
CA LYS A 61 -0.01 4.21 8.03
C LYS A 61 -1.27 3.35 7.85
N THR A 62 -1.67 3.04 6.62
CA THR A 62 -2.88 2.26 6.32
C THR A 62 -2.60 0.97 5.58
N GLY A 63 -1.43 0.85 4.94
CA GLY A 63 -1.09 -0.32 4.13
C GLY A 63 -1.92 -0.46 2.85
N LEU A 64 -2.64 0.57 2.41
CA LEU A 64 -3.38 0.55 1.14
C LEU A 64 -2.48 0.19 -0.05
N ARG A 65 -3.02 -0.58 -1.01
CA ARG A 65 -2.40 -0.69 -2.34
C ARG A 65 -2.54 0.66 -3.03
N ILE A 66 -1.60 0.98 -3.92
CA ILE A 66 -1.60 2.30 -4.56
C ILE A 66 -2.86 2.53 -5.43
N SER A 67 -3.34 1.52 -6.14
CA SER A 67 -4.56 1.64 -6.95
C SER A 67 -5.84 1.74 -6.09
N GLU A 68 -5.86 1.12 -4.90
CA GLU A 68 -6.95 1.32 -3.92
C GLU A 68 -6.93 2.77 -3.41
N PHE A 69 -5.75 3.26 -3.01
CA PHE A 69 -5.56 4.64 -2.55
C PHE A 69 -5.93 5.69 -3.61
N CYS A 70 -5.54 5.48 -4.87
CA CYS A 70 -5.92 6.34 -5.99
C CYS A 70 -7.43 6.28 -6.29
N GLY A 71 -8.07 5.16 -5.99
CA GLY A 71 -9.50 4.95 -6.21
C GLY A 71 -10.39 5.64 -5.18
N LEU A 72 -9.88 5.90 -3.96
CA LEU A 72 -10.65 6.50 -2.89
C LEU A 72 -11.43 7.74 -3.33
N THR A 73 -12.70 7.75 -2.95
CA THR A 73 -13.67 8.81 -3.17
C THR A 73 -14.14 9.42 -1.85
N LEU A 74 -14.89 10.52 -1.93
CA LEU A 74 -15.51 11.16 -0.77
C LEU A 74 -16.44 10.20 0.01
N SER A 75 -17.11 9.26 -0.66
CA SER A 75 -18.03 8.32 -0.02
C SER A 75 -17.33 7.18 0.72
N ASP A 76 -16.04 6.98 0.48
CA ASP A 76 -15.28 5.89 1.10
C ASP A 76 -14.70 6.26 2.46
N ILE A 77 -14.78 7.54 2.84
CA ILE A 77 -14.21 8.08 4.07
C ILE A 77 -15.34 8.37 5.05
N ASP A 78 -15.47 7.53 6.06
CA ASP A 78 -16.39 7.72 7.17
C ASP A 78 -15.67 8.41 8.33
N PHE A 79 -15.97 9.69 8.55
CA PHE A 79 -15.40 10.47 9.64
C PHE A 79 -16.12 10.26 10.98
N GLU A 80 -17.35 9.77 10.98
CA GLU A 80 -18.11 9.53 12.21
C GLU A 80 -17.55 8.30 12.91
N GLU A 81 -17.41 7.19 12.16
CA GLU A 81 -16.86 5.94 12.66
C GLU A 81 -15.33 5.83 12.51
N LYS A 82 -14.71 6.82 11.86
CA LYS A 82 -13.26 6.85 11.54
C LYS A 82 -12.81 5.62 10.74
N LEU A 83 -13.54 5.31 9.67
CA LEU A 83 -13.34 4.13 8.83
C LEU A 83 -13.07 4.50 7.36
N ILE A 84 -12.17 3.74 6.73
CA ILE A 84 -11.89 3.80 5.28
C ILE A 84 -12.48 2.55 4.64
N SER A 85 -13.45 2.71 3.75
CA SER A 85 -14.00 1.62 2.94
C SER A 85 -13.10 1.35 1.74
N VAL A 86 -12.71 0.09 1.57
CA VAL A 86 -11.87 -0.35 0.44
C VAL A 86 -12.57 -1.51 -0.25
N ASP A 87 -13.29 -1.21 -1.32
CA ASP A 87 -14.05 -2.19 -2.10
C ASP A 87 -13.72 -2.14 -3.61
N HIS A 88 -12.96 -1.15 -4.06
CA HIS A 88 -12.57 -0.98 -5.45
C HIS A 88 -11.13 -0.44 -5.60
N GLN A 89 -10.61 -0.48 -6.82
CA GLN A 89 -9.32 0.11 -7.17
C GLN A 89 -9.40 0.82 -8.53
N LEU A 90 -8.72 1.96 -8.63
CA LEU A 90 -8.61 2.72 -9.86
C LEU A 90 -7.35 2.32 -10.62
N GLN A 91 -7.53 1.91 -11.88
CA GLN A 91 -6.43 1.63 -12.79
C GLN A 91 -6.54 2.46 -14.08
N ARG A 92 -5.43 2.54 -14.80
CA ARG A 92 -5.39 3.09 -16.15
C ARG A 92 -4.78 2.07 -17.09
N THR A 93 -5.52 1.71 -18.13
CA THR A 93 -5.07 0.75 -19.14
C THR A 93 -3.96 1.35 -20.01
N ARG A 94 -3.32 0.50 -20.82
CA ARG A 94 -2.32 0.94 -21.80
C ARG A 94 -2.90 1.93 -22.83
N ASP A 95 -4.19 1.80 -23.12
CA ASP A 95 -4.94 2.69 -24.01
C ASP A 95 -5.40 3.98 -23.32
N MET A 96 -4.83 4.29 -22.15
CA MET A 96 -5.09 5.50 -21.36
C MET A 96 -6.53 5.62 -20.84
N GLN A 97 -7.28 4.52 -20.80
CA GLN A 97 -8.64 4.48 -20.28
C GLN A 97 -8.60 4.21 -18.77
N TYR A 98 -9.39 4.97 -18.02
CA TYR A 98 -9.59 4.72 -16.60
C TYR A 98 -10.62 3.61 -16.44
N ILE A 99 -10.31 2.67 -15.54
CA ILE A 99 -11.21 1.58 -15.19
C ILE A 99 -11.27 1.45 -13.68
N ILE A 100 -12.44 1.11 -13.17
CA ILE A 100 -12.61 0.62 -11.81
C ILE A 100 -12.62 -0.90 -11.84
N GLU A 101 -11.72 -1.51 -11.06
CA GLU A 101 -11.79 -2.94 -10.78
C GLU A 101 -12.34 -3.13 -9.37
N ASP A 102 -13.48 -3.81 -9.29
CA ASP A 102 -14.03 -4.22 -8.01
C ASP A 102 -13.13 -5.27 -7.37
N THR A 103 -13.05 -5.22 -6.05
CA THR A 103 -12.46 -6.28 -5.26
C THR A 103 -13.44 -7.47 -5.18
N LYS A 104 -13.69 -8.16 -6.31
CA LYS A 104 -14.73 -9.21 -6.47
C LYS A 104 -14.66 -10.40 -5.50
N THR A 105 -13.66 -10.46 -4.63
CA THR A 105 -13.51 -11.47 -3.57
C THR A 105 -13.75 -10.87 -2.20
N THR A 106 -14.39 -11.61 -1.29
CA THR A 106 -14.60 -11.24 0.12
C THR A 106 -13.31 -10.85 0.86
N SER A 107 -12.15 -11.32 0.41
CA SER A 107 -10.84 -10.98 0.98
C SER A 107 -10.28 -9.62 0.53
N GLY A 108 -10.83 -9.05 -0.54
CA GLY A 108 -10.39 -7.78 -1.12
C GLY A 108 -11.15 -6.59 -0.56
N THR A 109 -12.46 -6.76 -0.33
CA THR A 109 -13.30 -5.76 0.34
C THR A 109 -13.01 -5.74 1.83
N ARG A 110 -12.68 -4.56 2.37
CA ARG A 110 -12.37 -4.40 3.78
C ARG A 110 -12.59 -2.97 4.25
N THR A 111 -12.69 -2.83 5.56
CA THR A 111 -12.73 -1.53 6.23
C THR A 111 -11.49 -1.36 7.08
N ILE A 112 -10.79 -0.24 6.92
CA ILE A 112 -9.56 0.09 7.64
C ILE A 112 -9.87 1.19 8.66
N PRO A 113 -9.66 0.95 9.97
CA PRO A 113 -9.82 1.99 10.98
C PRO A 113 -8.71 3.04 10.86
N MET A 114 -9.06 4.31 11.05
CA MET A 114 -8.12 5.43 11.04
C MET A 114 -7.51 5.63 12.43
N THR A 115 -6.20 5.87 12.48
CA THR A 115 -5.62 6.55 13.64
C THR A 115 -5.96 8.03 13.59
N GLU A 116 -5.77 8.76 14.69
CA GLU A 116 -6.06 10.19 14.74
C GLU A 116 -5.25 10.98 13.70
N GLU A 117 -3.99 10.61 13.48
CA GLU A 117 -3.16 11.27 12.49
C GLU A 117 -3.62 11.01 11.05
N VAL A 118 -4.13 9.80 10.77
CA VAL A 118 -4.70 9.45 9.46
C VAL A 118 -6.01 10.20 9.22
N TYR A 119 -6.87 10.27 10.25
CA TYR A 119 -8.11 11.06 10.22
C TYR A 119 -7.83 12.52 9.85
N GLU A 120 -6.87 13.14 10.54
CA GLU A 120 -6.47 14.53 10.27
C GLU A 120 -5.86 14.72 8.87
N CYS A 121 -5.16 13.71 8.33
CA CYS A 121 -4.70 13.74 6.94
C CYS A 121 -5.87 13.75 5.95
N PHE A 122 -6.85 12.86 6.10
CA PHE A 122 -8.02 12.83 5.23
C PHE A 122 -8.85 14.10 5.32
N LYS A 123 -9.03 14.63 6.52
CA LYS A 123 -9.72 15.91 6.74
C LYS A 123 -9.06 17.03 5.95
N ARG A 124 -7.73 17.21 6.07
CA ARG A 124 -6.98 18.20 5.30
C ARG A 124 -7.05 17.96 3.79
N ILE A 125 -6.99 16.70 3.34
CA ILE A 125 -7.10 16.36 1.91
C ILE A 125 -8.47 16.81 1.37
N ILE A 126 -9.55 16.50 2.08
CA ILE A 126 -10.92 16.81 1.64
C ILE A 126 -11.20 18.31 1.69
N GLU A 127 -10.76 19.01 2.74
CA GLU A 127 -10.88 20.46 2.86
C GLU A 127 -10.13 21.20 1.74
N ASN A 128 -8.95 20.73 1.37
CA ASN A 128 -8.11 21.32 0.32
C ASN A 128 -8.33 20.72 -1.07
N ARG A 129 -9.28 19.79 -1.21
CA ARG A 129 -9.56 19.11 -2.48
C ARG A 129 -10.01 20.13 -3.52
N LYS A 130 -9.42 20.05 -4.72
CA LYS A 130 -9.88 20.85 -5.86
C LYS A 130 -11.35 20.55 -6.14
N LYS A 131 -12.11 21.60 -6.45
CA LYS A 131 -13.51 21.49 -6.86
C LYS A 131 -13.58 21.69 -8.38
N PRO A 132 -13.48 20.61 -9.19
CA PRO A 132 -13.54 20.74 -10.64
C PRO A 132 -14.93 21.22 -11.07
N LYS A 133 -15.04 21.89 -12.23
CA LYS A 133 -16.34 22.33 -12.77
C LYS A 133 -17.29 21.14 -13.02
N LYS A 134 -16.72 20.00 -13.38
CA LYS A 134 -17.41 18.73 -13.56
C LYS A 134 -16.61 17.65 -12.87
N GLU A 135 -17.21 16.97 -11.90
CA GLU A 135 -16.58 15.83 -11.25
C GLU A 135 -16.30 14.71 -12.28
N PRO A 136 -15.08 14.17 -12.32
CA PRO A 136 -14.80 13.00 -13.14
C PRO A 136 -15.64 11.82 -12.65
N ALA A 137 -16.20 11.09 -13.61
CA ALA A 137 -17.01 9.92 -13.36
C ALA A 137 -16.42 8.74 -14.13
N ILE A 138 -15.93 7.73 -13.42
CA ILE A 138 -15.36 6.52 -14.00
C ILE A 138 -16.18 5.35 -13.48
N ASP A 139 -16.82 4.59 -14.38
CA ASP A 139 -17.62 3.40 -14.04
C ASP A 139 -18.65 3.62 -12.91
N GLY A 140 -19.24 4.81 -12.85
CA GLY A 140 -20.24 5.19 -11.84
C GLY A 140 -19.66 5.85 -10.58
N TYR A 141 -18.35 5.70 -10.32
CA TYR A 141 -17.65 6.33 -9.20
C TYR A 141 -17.32 7.79 -9.50
N LYS A 142 -17.50 8.66 -8.48
CA LYS A 142 -17.28 10.11 -8.55
C LYS A 142 -16.69 10.61 -7.24
N GLY A 143 -16.14 11.82 -7.25
CA GLY A 143 -15.61 12.42 -6.02
C GLY A 143 -14.27 11.84 -5.59
N PHE A 144 -13.44 11.36 -6.54
CA PHE A 144 -12.09 10.88 -6.28
C PHE A 144 -11.27 11.91 -5.50
N LEU A 145 -10.55 11.48 -4.46
CA LEU A 145 -9.84 12.39 -3.55
C LEU A 145 -8.65 13.10 -4.23
N PHE A 146 -7.98 12.42 -5.16
CA PHE A 146 -6.73 12.90 -5.78
C PHE A 146 -6.94 13.17 -7.27
N LEU A 147 -6.83 14.45 -7.67
CA LEU A 147 -7.03 14.89 -9.04
C LEU A 147 -5.78 15.57 -9.61
N ASP A 148 -5.47 15.25 -10.87
CA ASP A 148 -4.35 15.81 -11.60
C ASP A 148 -4.60 17.29 -12.02
N LYS A 149 -3.74 17.82 -12.90
CA LYS A 149 -3.89 19.19 -13.41
C LYS A 149 -5.02 19.36 -14.44
N LYS A 150 -5.54 18.26 -14.97
CA LYS A 150 -6.64 18.20 -15.95
C LYS A 150 -7.95 17.77 -15.28
N ASP A 151 -8.01 17.82 -13.95
CA ASP A 151 -9.16 17.40 -13.14
C ASP A 151 -9.53 15.92 -13.30
N MET A 152 -8.58 15.09 -13.76
CA MET A 152 -8.75 13.64 -13.86
C MET A 152 -8.17 12.93 -12.64
N PRO A 153 -8.71 11.77 -12.22
CA PRO A 153 -8.16 11.03 -11.09
C PRO A 153 -6.69 10.68 -11.27
N GLU A 154 -5.88 10.90 -10.23
CA GLU A 154 -4.50 10.43 -10.25
C GLU A 154 -4.43 8.91 -10.16
N VAL A 155 -3.40 8.31 -10.77
CA VAL A 155 -3.21 6.86 -10.81
C VAL A 155 -1.82 6.50 -10.28
N ALA A 156 -1.58 5.20 -10.07
CA ALA A 156 -0.36 4.68 -9.49
C ALA A 156 0.92 5.30 -10.07
N LEU A 157 1.01 5.45 -11.39
CA LEU A 157 2.17 6.03 -12.07
C LEU A 157 2.46 7.49 -11.62
N HIS A 158 1.44 8.30 -11.36
CA HIS A 158 1.64 9.67 -10.88
C HIS A 158 2.29 9.67 -9.50
N TRP A 159 1.77 8.85 -8.59
CA TRP A 159 2.30 8.71 -7.23
C TRP A 159 3.69 8.10 -7.23
N GLU A 160 3.97 7.08 -8.04
CA GLU A 160 5.32 6.55 -8.22
C GLU A 160 6.32 7.65 -8.62
N LYS A 161 5.93 8.55 -9.53
CA LYS A 161 6.76 9.70 -9.91
C LYS A 161 6.89 10.74 -8.81
N HIS A 162 5.84 11.01 -8.04
CA HIS A 162 5.93 11.91 -6.88
C HIS A 162 6.92 11.39 -5.83
N PHE A 163 6.89 10.08 -5.53
CA PHE A 163 7.86 9.44 -4.66
C PHE A 163 9.28 9.50 -5.23
N GLU A 164 9.45 9.14 -6.50
CA GLU A 164 10.75 9.13 -7.18
C GLU A 164 11.41 10.52 -7.14
N TRP A 165 10.69 11.56 -7.54
CA TRP A 165 11.24 12.92 -7.60
C TRP A 165 11.48 13.53 -6.23
N ALA A 166 10.60 13.25 -5.25
CA ALA A 166 10.80 13.71 -3.89
C ALA A 166 12.04 13.05 -3.25
N LEU A 167 12.18 11.74 -3.42
CA LEU A 167 13.34 11.00 -2.95
C LEU A 167 14.63 11.47 -3.63
N ALA A 168 14.62 11.68 -4.95
CA ALA A 168 15.77 12.20 -5.68
C ALA A 168 16.17 13.60 -5.18
N LYS A 169 15.21 14.48 -4.88
CA LYS A 169 15.49 15.80 -4.30
C LYS A 169 16.09 15.67 -2.90
N HIS A 170 15.52 14.84 -2.02
CA HIS A 170 16.08 14.57 -0.70
C HIS A 170 17.53 14.11 -0.81
N ASN A 171 17.78 13.08 -1.60
CA ASN A 171 19.09 12.46 -1.78
C ASN A 171 20.13 13.40 -2.39
N ARG A 172 19.71 14.41 -3.16
CA ARG A 172 20.62 15.47 -3.64
C ARG A 172 21.01 16.47 -2.56
N ILE A 173 20.14 16.71 -1.57
CA ILE A 173 20.31 17.78 -0.56
C ILE A 173 21.02 17.26 0.70
N TYR A 174 20.65 16.06 1.16
CA TYR A 174 21.13 15.51 2.43
C TYR A 174 22.29 14.53 2.20
N LYS A 175 23.28 14.55 3.10
CA LYS A 175 24.42 13.61 3.06
C LYS A 175 23.97 12.16 3.23
N GLU A 176 23.04 11.92 4.16
CA GLU A 176 22.50 10.58 4.40
C GLU A 176 21.44 10.27 3.35
N GLN A 177 21.80 9.36 2.44
CA GLN A 177 20.94 8.91 1.36
C GLN A 177 19.86 7.97 1.91
N LEU A 178 18.62 8.17 1.48
CA LEU A 178 17.53 7.26 1.75
C LEU A 178 17.47 6.18 0.65
N PRO A 179 17.09 4.94 1.01
CA PRO A 179 16.89 3.86 0.03
C PRO A 179 15.70 4.19 -0.89
N LYS A 180 15.47 3.34 -1.89
CA LYS A 180 14.31 3.49 -2.78
C LYS A 180 13.00 3.38 -1.98
N ILE A 181 12.20 4.43 -2.02
CA ILE A 181 10.87 4.50 -1.40
C ILE A 181 9.85 4.64 -2.52
N THR A 182 8.88 3.73 -2.55
CA THR A 182 7.75 3.72 -3.48
C THR A 182 6.46 3.43 -2.72
N PRO A 183 5.27 3.65 -3.31
CA PRO A 183 4.01 3.27 -2.67
C PRO A 183 3.97 1.80 -2.21
N HIS A 184 4.55 0.89 -3.00
CA HIS A 184 4.66 -0.53 -2.60
C HIS A 184 5.57 -0.74 -1.39
N VAL A 185 6.66 0.03 -1.27
CA VAL A 185 7.54 0.00 -0.09
C VAL A 185 6.80 0.52 1.14
N CYS A 186 5.98 1.58 1.02
CA CYS A 186 5.15 2.07 2.12
C CYS A 186 4.26 0.96 2.69
N ARG A 187 3.57 0.24 1.81
CA ARG A 187 2.73 -0.91 2.18
C ARG A 187 3.52 -2.04 2.82
N HIS A 188 4.69 -2.37 2.29
CA HIS A 188 5.56 -3.41 2.86
C HIS A 188 6.09 -3.00 4.25
N THR A 189 6.49 -1.74 4.41
CA THR A 189 6.92 -1.15 5.68
C THR A 189 5.79 -1.15 6.71
N TYR A 190 4.57 -0.79 6.33
CA TYR A 190 3.39 -0.91 7.20
C TYR A 190 3.23 -2.34 7.71
N CYS A 191 3.23 -3.32 6.82
CA CYS A 191 3.07 -4.74 7.16
C CYS A 191 4.18 -5.23 8.10
N SER A 192 5.44 -4.95 7.78
CA SER A 192 6.58 -5.32 8.61
C SER A 192 6.55 -4.66 9.98
N ASN A 193 6.15 -3.38 10.06
CA ASN A 193 6.03 -2.67 11.34
C ASN A 193 4.92 -3.24 12.22
N MET A 194 3.77 -3.59 11.64
CA MET A 194 2.65 -4.19 12.38
C MET A 194 2.96 -5.62 12.85
N ALA A 195 3.65 -6.40 12.01
CA ALA A 195 4.15 -7.71 12.41
C ALA A 195 5.14 -7.61 13.59
N LYS A 196 6.10 -6.68 13.50
CA LYS A 196 7.08 -6.41 14.58
C LYS A 196 6.46 -5.87 15.86
N SER A 197 5.27 -5.25 15.80
CA SER A 197 4.54 -4.85 17.01
C SER A 197 3.71 -5.98 17.62
N GLY A 198 3.82 -7.20 17.10
CA GLY A 198 3.08 -8.37 17.60
C GLY A 198 1.60 -8.36 17.21
N MET A 199 1.23 -7.70 16.10
CA MET A 199 -0.15 -7.74 15.62
C MET A 199 -0.55 -9.19 15.30
N ASN A 200 -1.81 -9.54 15.59
CA ASN A 200 -2.31 -10.85 15.20
C ASN A 200 -2.21 -11.04 13.67
N PRO A 201 -1.63 -12.14 13.16
CA PRO A 201 -1.45 -12.35 11.72
C PRO A 201 -2.75 -12.35 10.91
N LYS A 202 -3.89 -12.77 11.50
CA LYS A 202 -5.20 -12.72 10.85
C LYS A 202 -5.74 -11.30 10.75
N THR A 203 -5.56 -10.50 11.80
CA THR A 203 -5.89 -9.06 11.75
C THR A 203 -5.04 -8.36 10.68
N LEU A 204 -3.73 -8.64 10.65
CA LEU A 204 -2.85 -8.08 9.63
C LEU A 204 -3.23 -8.56 8.22
N GLN A 205 -3.58 -9.84 8.04
CA GLN A 205 -4.08 -10.37 6.77
C GLN A 205 -5.32 -9.59 6.29
N TYR A 206 -6.27 -9.35 7.18
CA TYR A 206 -7.48 -8.58 6.90
C TYR A 206 -7.13 -7.15 6.49
N LEU A 207 -6.34 -6.42 7.28
CA LEU A 207 -5.95 -5.03 6.97
C LEU A 207 -5.18 -4.89 5.66
N MET A 208 -4.33 -5.87 5.35
CA MET A 208 -3.62 -5.92 4.09
C MET A 208 -4.54 -6.34 2.93
N GLY A 209 -5.63 -7.06 3.17
CA GLY A 209 -6.46 -7.63 2.11
C GLY A 209 -5.69 -8.67 1.29
N HIS A 210 -4.97 -9.56 1.97
CA HIS A 210 -4.26 -10.69 1.35
C HIS A 210 -5.17 -11.92 1.26
N ALA A 211 -5.40 -12.42 0.05
CA ALA A 211 -6.15 -13.66 -0.16
C ALA A 211 -5.46 -14.86 0.50
N ASP A 212 -4.14 -14.94 0.37
CA ASP A 212 -3.31 -15.96 1.00
C ASP A 212 -2.62 -15.41 2.26
N ILE A 213 -2.76 -16.14 3.37
CA ILE A 213 -2.10 -15.87 4.65
C ILE A 213 -0.58 -16.02 4.54
N GLY A 214 -0.08 -16.88 3.64
CA GLY A 214 1.35 -17.11 3.42
C GLY A 214 2.09 -15.80 3.10
N VAL A 215 1.47 -14.91 2.31
CA VAL A 215 2.02 -13.58 2.00
C VAL A 215 2.25 -12.74 3.27
N THR A 216 1.32 -12.82 4.23
CA THR A 216 1.43 -12.12 5.51
C THR A 216 2.45 -12.80 6.42
N LEU A 217 2.44 -14.13 6.52
CA LEU A 217 3.35 -14.89 7.36
C LEU A 217 4.82 -14.76 6.93
N ASN A 218 5.07 -14.53 5.64
CA ASN A 218 6.42 -14.22 5.14
C ASN A 218 7.05 -13.00 5.84
N THR A 219 6.24 -12.08 6.39
CA THR A 219 6.74 -10.93 7.16
C THR A 219 7.11 -11.24 8.61
N TYR A 220 6.70 -12.41 9.13
CA TYR A 220 7.02 -12.93 10.47
C TYR A 220 8.19 -13.93 10.46
N THR A 221 8.84 -14.16 9.31
CA THR A 221 9.89 -15.19 9.14
C THR A 221 11.15 -14.98 9.97
N HIS A 222 11.27 -13.84 10.67
CA HIS A 222 12.37 -13.53 11.57
C HIS A 222 12.07 -13.87 13.05
N LEU A 223 10.92 -14.48 13.37
CA LEU A 223 10.62 -14.90 14.74
C LEU A 223 11.62 -15.97 15.19
N GLY A 224 12.39 -15.66 16.23
CA GLY A 224 13.40 -16.53 16.83
C GLY A 224 13.04 -16.97 18.25
N ALA A 225 13.99 -17.64 18.91
CA ALA A 225 13.81 -18.11 20.28
C ALA A 225 13.59 -16.97 21.29
N GLU A 226 14.09 -15.75 21.01
CA GLU A 226 13.87 -14.58 21.87
C GLU A 226 12.43 -14.10 21.81
N ASP A 227 11.83 -14.01 20.62
CA ASP A 227 10.41 -13.64 20.45
C ASP A 227 9.49 -14.66 21.15
N ALA A 228 9.80 -15.95 21.02
CA ALA A 228 9.07 -17.02 21.71
C ALA A 228 9.15 -16.88 23.24
N ARG A 229 10.31 -16.48 23.76
CA ARG A 229 10.50 -16.25 25.19
C ARG A 229 9.72 -15.04 25.70
N GLU A 230 9.67 -13.96 24.93
CA GLU A 230 8.89 -12.77 25.27
C GLU A 230 7.38 -13.10 25.31
N GLU A 231 6.87 -13.81 24.30
CA GLU A 231 5.46 -14.22 24.23
C GLU A 231 5.08 -15.15 25.39
N LEU A 232 5.91 -16.14 25.72
CA LEU A 232 5.69 -16.98 26.90
C LEU A 232 5.76 -16.18 28.21
N GLY A 233 6.62 -15.17 28.28
CA GLY A 233 6.72 -14.25 29.41
C GLY A 233 5.48 -13.38 29.61
N LYS A 234 4.77 -13.00 28.53
CA LYS A 234 3.47 -12.30 28.62
C LYS A 234 2.40 -13.19 29.23
N PHE A 235 2.35 -14.47 28.82
CA PHE A 235 1.44 -15.47 29.41
C PHE A 235 1.67 -15.68 30.90
N ALA A 236 2.94 -15.77 31.33
CA ALA A 236 3.29 -15.94 32.74
C ALA A 236 2.90 -14.75 33.63
N LYS A 237 2.65 -13.56 33.06
CA LYS A 237 2.17 -12.37 33.78
C LYS A 237 0.64 -12.26 33.83
N MET A 238 -0.07 -13.03 33.02
CA MET A 238 -1.53 -13.07 32.97
C MET A 238 -2.12 -14.21 33.82
N ALA A 239 -1.30 -15.18 34.22
CA ALA A 239 -1.62 -16.23 35.20
C ALA A 239 -1.32 -15.76 36.63
#